data_AF-A0AAV7I121-F1
#
_entry.id   AF-A0AAV7I121-F1
#
_cell.length_a   1.000
_cell.length_b   1.000
_cell.length_c   1.000
_cell.angle_alpha   90.00
_cell.angle_beta   90.00
_cell.angle_gamma   90.00
#
_symmetry.space_group_name_H-M   'P 1'
#
loop_
_entity.id
_entity.type
_entity.pdbx_description
1 polymer ?
#
loop_
_entity_poly.entity_id
_entity_poly.type
_entity_poly.pdbx_seq_one_letter_code
_entity_poly.pdbx_strand_id
1 'polypeptide(L)'
;MSLEKMKILVIALGLLMVASILEAYFYDPDSPFQLARTVGDYCDRRRSCEDVRNSECFRGKCKCLPNYQRSGPWDKSTCKGIINAFCESDDDCLHSDEVSCIFNTCQNFTKFRESDAEVKKLYRATVLRSWCETNEHCSNLIDSICVGGKCDCIDGYGINQIGNCDPLDRRYCGELKECWTDKVTCFGDYCMLPEEFFVESNTKNISAYIANNIGDACQTDRHCRDLSDTRCQNGKCICEDDHHESAGRCWYFPTYKIQRNYEITFLAVKSSLKKCTSDSDCGNKPNLHCFNGRCVCSKGFQLQDNECQEMTNSTCSEHYECSHGTRCYMNTCRYDNEFFSSDDADNYTSAGGQLNCWTDHNCSDMNNTVCFENSCICKSGYTLDFWHDKCQKWPVITCVDDEGCTSYGYGEQCVFGVCKLKSELYLNPTSIDLDVYVAKHHYNFCVNDHHCRDLNNTRCHNGACECLPGYEVVFNTCQKIIGKNCTTEGECLLPGAYCFFGTCMMYQDFLALPSNITSTHAAEYRGFCQTLHHCRNVENAMCKKSKCETI
;
A
#
# COMPACT_ATOMS: atom_id res chain seq x y z
N MET A 1 -27.78 82.29 -46.01
CA MET A 1 -28.69 81.19 -45.62
C MET A 1 -29.89 81.83 -44.94
N SER A 2 -31.13 81.65 -45.43
CA SER A 2 -32.30 82.32 -44.84
C SER A 2 -32.54 81.80 -43.43
N LEU A 3 -33.10 82.64 -42.56
CA LEU A 3 -33.44 82.30 -41.16
C LEU A 3 -34.26 81.00 -41.06
N GLU A 4 -35.06 80.71 -42.08
CA GLU A 4 -35.86 79.49 -42.21
C GLU A 4 -35.02 78.22 -42.35
N LYS A 5 -33.96 78.26 -43.17
CA LYS A 5 -33.04 77.12 -43.33
C LYS A 5 -32.22 76.85 -42.05
N MET A 6 -31.96 77.89 -41.26
CA MET A 6 -31.23 77.76 -40.00
C MET A 6 -32.09 77.06 -38.92
N LYS A 7 -33.41 77.33 -38.89
CA LYS A 7 -34.35 76.63 -38.00
C LYS A 7 -34.46 75.14 -38.32
N ILE A 8 -34.54 74.78 -39.60
CA ILE A 8 -34.59 73.37 -40.03
C ILE A 8 -33.31 72.62 -39.62
N LEU A 9 -32.14 73.26 -39.77
CA LEU A 9 -30.86 72.65 -39.39
C LEU A 9 -30.76 72.40 -37.88
N VAL A 10 -31.22 73.34 -37.05
CA VAL A 10 -31.19 73.20 -35.58
C VAL A 10 -32.14 72.08 -35.11
N ILE A 11 -33.33 71.96 -35.72
CA ILE A 11 -34.26 70.87 -35.41
C ILE A 11 -33.67 69.52 -35.83
N ALA A 12 -33.06 69.44 -37.02
CA ALA A 12 -32.42 68.21 -37.50
C ALA A 12 -31.26 67.77 -36.60
N LEU A 13 -30.42 68.70 -36.15
CA LEU A 13 -29.34 68.42 -35.21
C LEU A 13 -29.86 68.03 -33.82
N GLY A 14 -30.94 68.64 -33.36
CA GLY A 14 -31.62 68.27 -32.12
C GLY A 14 -32.18 66.84 -32.17
N LEU A 15 -32.83 66.47 -33.27
CA LEU A 15 -33.37 65.12 -33.47
C LEU A 15 -32.25 64.07 -33.58
N LEU A 16 -31.13 64.39 -34.23
CA LEU A 16 -29.95 63.52 -34.27
C LEU A 16 -29.37 63.29 -32.87
N MET A 17 -29.25 64.34 -32.04
CA MET A 17 -28.77 64.17 -30.67
C MET A 17 -29.73 63.36 -29.80
N VAL A 18 -31.05 63.54 -29.95
CA VAL A 18 -32.04 62.73 -29.22
C VAL A 18 -31.99 61.26 -29.65
N ALA A 19 -31.76 60.97 -30.93
CA ALA A 19 -31.58 59.60 -31.41
C ALA A 19 -30.32 58.94 -30.80
N SER A 20 -29.21 59.67 -30.72
CA SER A 20 -27.97 59.16 -30.09
C SER A 20 -28.13 58.91 -28.58
N ILE A 21 -28.90 59.76 -27.88
CA ILE A 21 -29.17 59.59 -26.45
C ILE A 21 -30.12 58.41 -26.21
N LEU A 22 -31.10 58.18 -27.10
CA LEU A 22 -32.00 57.03 -27.01
C LEU A 22 -31.27 55.70 -27.25
N GLU A 23 -30.30 55.63 -28.17
CA GLU A 23 -29.47 54.43 -28.35
C GLU A 23 -28.60 54.12 -27.12
N ALA A 24 -28.15 55.15 -26.38
CA ALA A 24 -27.39 54.96 -25.14
C ALA A 24 -28.26 54.54 -23.95
N TYR A 25 -29.55 54.94 -23.92
CA TYR A 25 -30.45 54.65 -22.78
C TYR A 25 -31.05 53.23 -22.79
N PHE A 26 -30.93 52.48 -23.89
CA PHE A 26 -31.32 51.07 -23.95
C PHE A 26 -30.19 50.09 -23.59
N TYR A 27 -29.00 50.61 -23.25
CA TYR A 27 -27.93 49.80 -22.69
C TYR A 27 -28.08 49.79 -21.17
N ASP A 28 -28.90 48.89 -20.65
CA ASP A 28 -29.01 48.61 -19.21
C ASP A 28 -27.90 47.61 -18.83
N PRO A 29 -26.80 48.05 -18.19
CA PRO A 29 -25.71 47.17 -17.79
C PRO A 29 -26.09 46.20 -16.66
N ASP A 30 -27.26 46.38 -16.03
CA ASP A 30 -27.78 45.55 -14.95
C ASP A 30 -29.00 44.70 -15.37
N SER A 31 -29.38 44.73 -16.66
CA SER A 31 -30.35 43.76 -17.18
C SER A 31 -29.77 42.36 -17.00
N PRO A 32 -30.50 41.42 -16.38
CA PRO A 32 -30.00 40.07 -16.13
C PRO A 32 -29.55 39.48 -17.46
N PHE A 33 -28.23 39.35 -17.63
CA PHE A 33 -27.57 38.87 -18.83
C PHE A 33 -28.36 37.68 -19.37
N GLN A 34 -28.99 37.84 -20.53
CA GLN A 34 -29.70 36.75 -21.16
C GLN A 34 -28.67 35.67 -21.49
N LEU A 35 -28.68 34.59 -20.71
CA LEU A 35 -27.93 33.39 -21.01
C LEU A 35 -28.32 32.93 -22.42
N ALA A 36 -27.31 32.71 -23.27
CA ALA A 36 -27.51 32.17 -24.60
C ALA A 36 -28.19 30.82 -24.48
N ARG A 37 -29.25 30.60 -25.26
CA ARG A 37 -30.04 29.36 -25.20
C ARG A 37 -29.72 28.43 -26.35
N THR A 38 -29.10 28.94 -27.40
CA THR A 38 -28.83 28.20 -28.63
C THR A 38 -27.46 28.52 -29.22
N VAL A 39 -26.95 27.56 -30.00
CA VAL A 39 -25.71 27.75 -30.75
C VAL A 39 -25.90 28.87 -31.78
N GLY A 40 -25.05 29.89 -31.71
CA GLY A 40 -25.10 31.09 -32.54
C GLY A 40 -25.70 32.32 -31.88
N ASP A 41 -26.29 32.18 -30.68
CA ASP A 41 -26.72 33.32 -29.86
C ASP A 41 -25.53 34.18 -29.45
N TYR A 42 -25.79 35.46 -29.20
CA TYR A 42 -24.77 36.41 -28.79
C TYR A 42 -24.28 36.11 -27.38
N CYS A 43 -22.98 36.28 -27.18
CA CYS A 43 -22.32 36.11 -25.91
C CYS A 43 -21.22 37.15 -25.77
N ASP A 44 -20.99 37.60 -24.55
CA ASP A 44 -19.95 38.56 -24.19
C ASP A 44 -18.79 37.87 -23.44
N ARG A 45 -19.08 36.78 -22.72
CA ARG A 45 -18.11 35.97 -21.98
C ARG A 45 -18.42 34.48 -22.09
N ARG A 46 -17.47 33.65 -21.65
CA ARG A 46 -17.59 32.19 -21.67
C ARG A 46 -18.82 31.67 -20.93
N ARG A 47 -19.15 32.25 -19.76
CA ARG A 47 -20.32 31.86 -18.96
C ARG A 47 -21.65 32.12 -19.66
N SER A 48 -21.70 33.05 -20.61
CA SER A 48 -22.93 33.38 -21.32
C SER A 48 -23.40 32.22 -22.21
N CYS A 49 -22.53 31.23 -22.49
CA CYS A 49 -22.85 30.00 -23.25
C CYS A 49 -22.97 28.74 -22.37
N GLU A 50 -22.98 28.88 -21.04
CA GLU A 50 -22.95 27.73 -20.11
C GLU A 50 -24.19 26.83 -20.22
N ASP A 51 -25.35 27.42 -20.52
CA ASP A 51 -26.61 26.69 -20.76
C ASP A 51 -26.63 25.94 -22.11
N VAL A 52 -25.71 26.26 -23.02
CA VAL A 52 -25.53 25.55 -24.30
C VAL A 52 -24.41 24.53 -24.11
N ARG A 53 -24.79 23.31 -23.70
CA ARG A 53 -23.86 22.21 -23.39
C ARG A 53 -22.83 22.03 -24.51
N ASN A 54 -21.56 21.86 -24.13
CA ASN A 54 -20.42 21.67 -25.02
C ASN A 54 -20.17 22.83 -26.00
N SER A 55 -20.39 24.07 -25.56
CA SER A 55 -20.11 25.27 -26.35
C SER A 55 -19.22 26.28 -25.61
N GLU A 56 -18.66 27.22 -26.37
CA GLU A 56 -17.87 28.35 -25.87
C GLU A 56 -18.22 29.64 -26.61
N CYS A 57 -17.98 30.77 -25.95
CA CYS A 57 -18.17 32.08 -26.57
C CYS A 57 -16.99 32.42 -27.48
N PHE A 58 -17.23 32.47 -28.80
CA PHE A 58 -16.22 32.79 -29.79
C PHE A 58 -16.67 33.93 -30.70
N ARG A 59 -15.91 35.05 -30.70
CA ARG A 59 -16.22 36.26 -31.49
C ARG A 59 -17.65 36.79 -31.27
N GLY A 60 -18.07 36.81 -30.00
CA GLY A 60 -19.36 37.35 -29.62
C GLY A 60 -20.54 36.41 -29.85
N LYS A 61 -20.31 35.14 -30.24
CA LYS A 61 -21.37 34.13 -30.43
C LYS A 61 -21.01 32.77 -29.84
N CYS A 62 -22.00 32.04 -29.33
CA CYS A 62 -21.79 30.69 -28.85
C CYS A 62 -21.51 29.74 -30.01
N LYS A 63 -20.40 29.01 -29.93
CA LYS A 63 -19.95 28.02 -30.91
C LYS A 63 -19.64 26.71 -30.19
N CYS A 64 -19.89 25.56 -30.82
CA CYS A 64 -19.51 24.27 -30.27
C CYS A 64 -18.00 24.18 -30.00
N LEU A 65 -17.64 23.50 -28.92
CA LEU A 65 -16.27 23.13 -28.59
C LEU A 65 -15.66 22.22 -29.69
N PRO A 66 -14.33 22.10 -29.77
CA PRO A 66 -13.68 21.13 -30.65
C PRO A 66 -14.23 19.71 -30.44
N ASN A 67 -14.44 18.97 -31.53
CA ASN A 67 -15.09 17.64 -31.56
C ASN A 67 -16.59 17.65 -31.20
N TYR A 68 -17.24 18.81 -31.17
CA TYR A 68 -18.69 18.89 -31.09
C TYR A 68 -19.25 19.61 -32.31
N GLN A 69 -20.42 19.17 -32.77
CA GLN A 69 -21.13 19.74 -33.91
C GLN A 69 -22.60 19.98 -33.54
N ARG A 70 -23.19 21.00 -34.16
CA ARG A 70 -24.60 21.34 -33.96
C ARG A 70 -25.51 20.18 -34.38
N SER A 71 -26.47 19.85 -33.51
CA SER A 71 -27.53 18.84 -33.72
C SER A 71 -28.53 19.27 -34.81
N GLY A 72 -28.07 19.37 -36.04
CA GLY A 72 -28.89 19.69 -37.21
C GLY A 72 -29.59 21.07 -37.18
N PRO A 73 -30.53 21.31 -38.13
CA PRO A 73 -31.25 22.58 -38.25
C PRO A 73 -32.36 22.77 -37.21
N TRP A 74 -32.86 21.66 -36.65
CA TRP A 74 -34.08 21.61 -35.83
C TRP A 74 -33.80 21.66 -34.33
N ASP A 75 -32.68 21.10 -33.88
CA ASP A 75 -32.21 21.22 -32.49
C ASP A 75 -31.07 22.23 -32.44
N LYS A 76 -31.46 23.50 -32.33
CA LYS A 76 -30.54 24.64 -32.31
C LYS A 76 -29.81 24.77 -30.97
N SER A 77 -30.25 24.05 -29.95
CA SER A 77 -29.83 24.20 -28.56
C SER A 77 -28.59 23.40 -28.18
N THR A 78 -28.22 22.37 -28.95
CA THR A 78 -27.21 21.41 -28.48
C THR A 78 -26.04 21.21 -29.44
N CYS A 79 -24.85 21.10 -28.84
CA CYS A 79 -23.64 20.65 -29.50
C CYS A 79 -23.42 19.16 -29.12
N LYS A 80 -23.55 18.28 -30.10
CA LYS A 80 -23.35 16.83 -29.93
C LYS A 80 -21.96 16.42 -30.38
N GLY A 81 -21.37 15.47 -29.68
CA GLY A 81 -20.01 14.98 -29.90
C GLY A 81 -19.89 14.17 -31.19
N ILE A 82 -18.90 14.46 -32.02
CA ILE A 82 -18.52 13.56 -33.13
C ILE A 82 -17.65 12.41 -32.61
N ILE A 83 -17.15 11.54 -33.49
CA ILE A 83 -16.26 10.44 -33.10
C ILE A 83 -15.09 10.96 -32.24
N ASN A 84 -14.81 10.27 -31.14
CA ASN A 84 -13.83 10.57 -30.09
C ASN A 84 -14.16 11.78 -29.18
N ALA A 85 -15.33 12.41 -29.32
CA ALA A 85 -15.78 13.42 -28.38
C ALA A 85 -16.18 12.77 -27.04
N PHE A 86 -16.01 13.49 -25.93
CA PHE A 86 -16.47 13.02 -24.63
C PHE A 86 -18.00 12.99 -24.57
N CYS A 87 -18.54 11.94 -23.96
CA CYS A 87 -19.98 11.73 -23.77
C CYS A 87 -20.27 11.09 -22.42
N GLU A 88 -21.47 11.33 -21.89
CA GLU A 88 -22.01 10.65 -20.71
C GLU A 88 -23.12 9.67 -21.09
N SER A 89 -23.82 9.93 -22.20
CA SER A 89 -24.83 9.03 -22.76
C SER A 89 -24.83 9.05 -24.30
N ASP A 90 -25.50 8.06 -24.91
CA ASP A 90 -25.65 7.99 -26.38
C ASP A 90 -26.31 9.24 -26.98
N ASP A 91 -27.13 9.96 -26.20
CA ASP A 91 -27.78 11.20 -26.63
C ASP A 91 -26.79 12.36 -26.82
N ASP A 92 -25.61 12.28 -26.20
CA ASP A 92 -24.56 13.28 -26.38
C ASP A 92 -23.85 13.14 -27.73
N CYS A 93 -24.00 12.02 -28.44
CA CYS A 93 -23.29 11.75 -29.69
C CYS A 93 -24.07 12.21 -30.93
N LEU A 94 -23.36 12.79 -31.89
CA LEU A 94 -23.88 13.21 -33.18
C LEU A 94 -24.12 11.95 -34.02
N HIS A 95 -25.35 11.77 -34.51
CA HIS A 95 -25.80 10.56 -35.21
C HIS A 95 -25.91 9.32 -34.30
N SER A 96 -26.77 9.40 -33.28
CA SER A 96 -27.10 8.32 -32.31
C SER A 96 -27.51 6.96 -32.92
N ASP A 97 -27.76 6.90 -34.22
CA ASP A 97 -28.09 5.66 -34.93
C ASP A 97 -26.84 4.86 -35.32
N GLU A 98 -25.69 5.53 -35.51
CA GLU A 98 -24.41 4.94 -35.91
C GLU A 98 -23.27 5.23 -34.93
N VAL A 99 -23.50 6.08 -33.92
CA VAL A 99 -22.48 6.47 -32.94
C VAL A 99 -23.09 6.38 -31.55
N SER A 100 -22.48 5.59 -30.67
CA SER A 100 -22.88 5.43 -29.26
C SER A 100 -21.77 5.90 -28.34
N CYS A 101 -22.14 6.19 -27.08
CA CYS A 101 -21.20 6.55 -26.04
C CYS A 101 -20.56 5.30 -25.45
N ILE A 102 -19.31 5.02 -25.85
CA ILE A 102 -18.56 3.84 -25.43
C ILE A 102 -17.29 4.32 -24.71
N PHE A 103 -17.10 3.88 -23.46
CA PHE A 103 -16.00 4.32 -22.60
C PHE A 103 -15.86 5.84 -22.52
N ASN A 104 -16.98 6.55 -22.30
CA ASN A 104 -17.06 8.02 -22.25
C ASN A 104 -16.60 8.74 -23.51
N THR A 105 -16.56 8.04 -24.65
CA THR A 105 -16.24 8.63 -25.95
C THR A 105 -17.27 8.22 -26.99
N CYS A 106 -17.67 9.15 -27.84
CA CYS A 106 -18.54 8.84 -28.97
C CYS A 106 -17.77 7.96 -29.96
N GLN A 107 -18.19 6.71 -30.14
CA GLN A 107 -17.54 5.75 -31.02
C GLN A 107 -18.54 5.22 -32.04
N ASN A 108 -18.05 4.89 -33.23
CA ASN A 108 -18.89 4.32 -34.28
C ASN A 108 -19.43 2.97 -33.81
N PHE A 109 -20.73 2.90 -33.62
CA PHE A 109 -21.47 1.71 -33.30
C PHE A 109 -22.42 1.45 -34.44
N THR A 110 -22.03 0.59 -35.37
CA THR A 110 -22.97 0.01 -36.34
C THR A 110 -24.01 -0.80 -35.57
N LYS A 111 -25.18 -0.21 -35.30
CA LYS A 111 -26.38 -0.95 -34.92
C LYS A 111 -26.73 -1.87 -36.08
N PHE A 112 -26.22 -3.11 -36.04
CA PHE A 112 -26.65 -4.12 -37.00
C PHE A 112 -28.13 -4.42 -36.74
N ARG A 113 -28.97 -3.98 -37.66
CA ARG A 113 -30.40 -4.32 -37.70
C ARG A 113 -30.51 -5.85 -37.71
N GLU A 114 -31.21 -6.41 -36.72
CA GLU A 114 -31.30 -7.86 -36.44
C GLU A 114 -31.86 -8.73 -37.60
N SER A 115 -32.17 -8.17 -38.77
CA SER A 115 -32.92 -8.84 -39.84
C SER A 115 -32.11 -9.54 -40.92
N ASP A 116 -30.80 -9.30 -41.07
CA ASP A 116 -30.01 -9.98 -42.12
C ASP A 116 -29.22 -11.17 -41.56
N ALA A 117 -29.84 -12.34 -41.64
CA ALA A 117 -29.23 -13.62 -41.28
C ALA A 117 -27.93 -13.94 -42.05
N GLU A 118 -27.73 -13.33 -43.22
CA GLU A 118 -26.47 -13.46 -43.97
C GLU A 118 -25.34 -12.57 -43.44
N VAL A 119 -25.66 -11.42 -42.84
CA VAL A 119 -24.65 -10.51 -42.28
C VAL A 119 -24.12 -11.04 -40.92
N LYS A 120 -24.93 -11.79 -40.17
CA LYS A 120 -24.48 -12.51 -38.96
C LYS A 120 -23.31 -13.46 -39.23
N LYS A 121 -23.20 -14.04 -40.43
CA LYS A 121 -22.14 -14.99 -40.78
C LYS A 121 -20.77 -14.35 -41.01
N LEU A 122 -20.68 -13.03 -41.20
CA LEU A 122 -19.41 -12.35 -41.45
C LEU A 122 -18.97 -11.42 -40.31
N TYR A 123 -19.76 -11.31 -39.25
CA TYR A 123 -19.46 -10.37 -38.16
C TYR A 123 -18.26 -10.86 -37.34
N ARG A 124 -17.22 -10.03 -37.30
CA ARG A 124 -16.09 -10.18 -36.38
C ARG A 124 -15.95 -8.90 -35.56
N ALA A 125 -16.10 -9.01 -34.25
CA ALA A 125 -15.93 -7.96 -33.28
C ALA A 125 -14.56 -7.30 -33.40
N THR A 126 -14.55 -5.97 -33.33
CA THR A 126 -13.32 -5.15 -33.37
C THR A 126 -12.99 -4.53 -32.01
N VAL A 127 -13.89 -4.63 -31.04
CA VAL A 127 -13.72 -4.11 -29.68
C VAL A 127 -14.22 -5.14 -28.66
N LEU A 128 -13.52 -5.32 -27.54
CA LEU A 128 -14.00 -6.18 -26.45
C LEU A 128 -15.38 -5.73 -25.94
N ARG A 129 -16.11 -6.65 -25.32
CA ARG A 129 -17.52 -6.51 -24.90
C ARG A 129 -18.53 -6.38 -26.05
N SER A 130 -18.09 -6.32 -27.31
CA SER A 130 -18.98 -6.46 -28.46
C SER A 130 -19.72 -7.78 -28.42
N TRP A 131 -20.93 -7.81 -28.97
CA TRP A 131 -21.77 -8.99 -28.97
C TRP A 131 -21.16 -10.13 -29.82
N CYS A 132 -21.38 -11.37 -29.42
CA CYS A 132 -20.93 -12.56 -30.14
C CYS A 132 -21.91 -13.73 -29.93
N GLU A 133 -21.96 -14.67 -30.88
CA GLU A 133 -22.64 -15.96 -30.72
C GLU A 133 -21.62 -17.09 -30.57
N THR A 134 -20.49 -16.96 -31.26
CA THR A 134 -19.42 -17.96 -31.27
C THR A 134 -18.06 -17.28 -31.07
N ASN A 135 -17.05 -18.08 -30.74
CA ASN A 135 -15.67 -17.59 -30.61
C ASN A 135 -15.12 -17.01 -31.93
N GLU A 136 -15.65 -17.42 -33.09
CA GLU A 136 -15.24 -16.87 -34.39
C GLU A 136 -15.55 -15.38 -34.50
N HIS A 137 -16.63 -14.91 -33.87
CA HIS A 137 -16.95 -13.48 -33.83
C HIS A 137 -15.88 -12.69 -33.06
N CYS A 138 -15.18 -13.29 -32.11
CA CYS A 138 -14.13 -12.61 -31.33
C CYS A 138 -12.73 -12.80 -31.94
N SER A 139 -12.59 -13.51 -33.07
CA SER A 139 -11.28 -13.88 -33.62
C SER A 139 -10.38 -12.72 -34.05
N ASN A 140 -10.94 -11.53 -34.32
CA ASN A 140 -10.16 -10.32 -34.62
C ASN A 140 -9.56 -9.67 -33.35
N LEU A 141 -10.07 -10.03 -32.18
CA LEU A 141 -9.60 -9.56 -30.89
C LEU A 141 -8.63 -10.61 -30.33
N ILE A 142 -7.34 -10.28 -30.32
CA ILE A 142 -6.28 -11.16 -29.85
C ILE A 142 -6.56 -11.57 -28.40
N ASP A 143 -6.38 -12.85 -28.08
CA ASP A 143 -6.55 -13.42 -26.74
C ASP A 143 -7.98 -13.24 -26.15
N SER A 144 -9.01 -13.31 -26.99
CA SER A 144 -10.42 -13.18 -26.59
C SER A 144 -11.33 -14.35 -27.01
N ILE A 145 -12.43 -14.55 -26.28
CA ILE A 145 -13.46 -15.58 -26.49
C ILE A 145 -14.87 -15.03 -26.26
N CYS A 146 -15.88 -15.72 -26.77
CA CYS A 146 -17.28 -15.35 -26.55
C CYS A 146 -17.80 -15.92 -25.23
N VAL A 147 -18.08 -15.04 -24.26
CA VAL A 147 -18.61 -15.42 -22.94
C VAL A 147 -19.90 -14.66 -22.67
N GLY A 148 -21.00 -15.36 -22.44
CA GLY A 148 -22.30 -14.74 -22.15
C GLY A 148 -22.82 -13.84 -23.28
N GLY A 149 -22.49 -14.18 -24.53
CA GLY A 149 -22.89 -13.42 -25.71
C GLY A 149 -22.08 -12.14 -25.95
N LYS A 150 -20.93 -11.96 -25.27
CA LYS A 150 -20.01 -10.83 -25.48
C LYS A 150 -18.56 -11.32 -25.56
N CYS A 151 -17.74 -10.65 -26.36
CA CYS A 151 -16.31 -10.94 -26.41
C CYS A 151 -15.64 -10.50 -25.10
N ASP A 152 -14.94 -11.41 -24.44
CA ASP A 152 -14.17 -11.22 -23.22
C ASP A 152 -12.78 -11.83 -23.40
N CYS A 153 -11.81 -11.48 -22.56
CA CYS A 153 -10.48 -12.08 -22.62
C CYS A 153 -10.50 -13.56 -22.23
N ILE A 154 -9.62 -14.36 -22.81
CA ILE A 154 -9.40 -15.75 -22.37
C ILE A 154 -8.85 -15.78 -20.94
N ASP A 155 -8.97 -16.94 -20.28
CA ASP A 155 -8.49 -17.10 -18.90
C ASP A 155 -6.99 -16.82 -18.77
N GLY A 156 -6.66 -15.98 -17.79
CA GLY A 156 -5.31 -15.45 -17.58
C GLY A 156 -4.99 -14.18 -18.38
N TYR A 157 -5.97 -13.56 -19.03
CA TYR A 157 -5.86 -12.25 -19.69
C TYR A 157 -6.92 -11.28 -19.17
N GLY A 158 -6.57 -10.00 -19.06
CA GLY A 158 -7.40 -8.91 -18.58
C GLY A 158 -7.53 -7.79 -19.62
N ILE A 159 -8.59 -6.98 -19.50
CA ILE A 159 -8.82 -5.85 -20.41
C ILE A 159 -7.96 -4.66 -19.98
N ASN A 160 -6.95 -4.27 -20.77
CA ASN A 160 -6.09 -3.14 -20.46
C ASN A 160 -6.80 -1.78 -20.68
N GLN A 161 -6.10 -0.66 -20.43
CA GLN A 161 -6.66 0.69 -20.56
C GLN A 161 -7.11 1.07 -21.98
N ILE A 162 -6.60 0.38 -23.01
CA ILE A 162 -6.90 0.63 -24.43
C ILE A 162 -8.00 -0.33 -24.92
N GLY A 163 -8.48 -1.24 -24.07
CA GLY A 163 -9.51 -2.21 -24.43
C GLY A 163 -9.00 -3.46 -25.15
N ASN A 164 -7.71 -3.80 -24.99
CA ASN A 164 -7.11 -5.06 -25.48
C ASN A 164 -6.96 -6.09 -24.36
N CYS A 165 -6.81 -7.36 -24.71
CA CYS A 165 -6.52 -8.43 -23.77
C CYS A 165 -5.02 -8.59 -23.56
N ASP A 166 -4.57 -8.25 -22.36
CA ASP A 166 -3.17 -8.38 -21.96
C ASP A 166 -3.01 -9.46 -20.88
N PRO A 167 -1.82 -10.10 -20.78
CA PRO A 167 -1.61 -11.21 -19.87
C PRO A 167 -1.59 -10.75 -18.39
N LEU A 168 -2.25 -11.52 -17.52
CA LEU A 168 -2.44 -11.20 -16.08
C LEU A 168 -1.34 -11.75 -15.17
N ASP A 169 -1.08 -13.06 -15.21
CA ASP A 169 -0.08 -13.72 -14.35
C ASP A 169 0.42 -15.01 -15.01
N ARG A 170 1.73 -15.24 -14.96
CA ARG A 170 2.48 -16.40 -15.51
C ARG A 170 2.20 -16.70 -16.98
N ARG A 171 1.82 -15.69 -17.74
CA ARG A 171 1.63 -15.75 -19.19
C ARG A 171 2.78 -15.07 -19.89
N TYR A 172 3.07 -15.50 -21.11
CA TYR A 172 4.21 -15.02 -21.88
C TYR A 172 4.04 -13.53 -22.22
N CYS A 173 5.05 -12.72 -21.90
CA CYS A 173 5.20 -11.34 -22.37
C CYS A 173 6.41 -11.29 -23.29
N GLY A 174 6.17 -11.04 -24.59
CA GLY A 174 7.26 -10.77 -25.53
C GLY A 174 7.73 -9.32 -25.45
N GLU A 175 8.79 -8.97 -26.18
CA GLU A 175 9.42 -7.63 -26.20
C GLU A 175 8.48 -6.45 -26.54
N LEU A 176 7.25 -6.72 -27.01
CA LEU A 176 6.27 -5.74 -27.49
C LEU A 176 4.90 -5.78 -26.78
N LYS A 177 4.67 -6.68 -25.82
CA LYS A 177 3.40 -6.72 -25.06
C LYS A 177 3.67 -6.42 -23.59
N GLU A 178 3.18 -5.25 -23.17
CA GLU A 178 3.11 -4.86 -21.77
C GLU A 178 2.10 -5.78 -21.05
N CYS A 179 2.46 -6.23 -19.86
CA CYS A 179 1.54 -7.00 -19.02
C CYS A 179 0.32 -6.14 -18.66
N TRP A 180 -0.76 -6.78 -18.22
CA TRP A 180 -2.09 -6.15 -18.09
C TRP A 180 -2.13 -4.79 -17.38
N THR A 181 -1.25 -4.58 -16.40
CA THR A 181 -1.12 -3.30 -15.71
C THR A 181 0.34 -3.01 -15.40
N ASP A 182 0.61 -1.76 -15.04
CA ASP A 182 1.85 -1.30 -14.43
C ASP A 182 2.23 -2.05 -13.14
N LYS A 183 1.27 -2.77 -12.53
CA LYS A 183 1.50 -3.63 -11.36
C LYS A 183 1.97 -5.04 -11.72
N VAL A 184 2.04 -5.39 -13.00
CA VAL A 184 2.53 -6.71 -13.45
C VAL A 184 3.81 -6.50 -14.24
N THR A 185 4.92 -7.07 -13.77
CA THR A 185 6.21 -6.88 -14.43
C THR A 185 6.52 -8.07 -15.31
N CYS A 186 6.98 -7.82 -16.53
CA CYS A 186 7.54 -8.88 -17.37
C CYS A 186 8.90 -9.30 -16.82
N PHE A 187 9.01 -10.51 -16.26
CA PHE A 187 10.26 -11.07 -15.75
C PHE A 187 10.55 -12.41 -16.44
N GLY A 188 11.68 -12.50 -17.14
CA GLY A 188 12.09 -13.74 -17.83
C GLY A 188 11.07 -14.26 -18.84
N ASP A 189 10.49 -13.36 -19.64
CA ASP A 189 9.42 -13.58 -20.62
C ASP A 189 8.04 -13.94 -20.05
N TYR A 190 7.82 -13.82 -18.74
CA TYR A 190 6.52 -14.04 -18.14
C TYR A 190 6.04 -12.83 -17.34
N CYS A 191 4.77 -12.49 -17.49
CA CYS A 191 4.11 -11.53 -16.63
C CYS A 191 4.07 -12.09 -15.21
N MET A 192 4.74 -11.44 -14.28
CA MET A 192 4.76 -11.80 -12.87
C MET A 192 4.04 -10.72 -12.06
N LEU A 193 3.04 -11.15 -11.29
CA LEU A 193 2.52 -10.32 -10.21
C LEU A 193 3.58 -10.24 -9.09
N PRO A 194 3.87 -9.04 -8.57
CA PRO A 194 4.59 -8.90 -7.31
C PRO A 194 3.85 -9.65 -6.19
N GLU A 195 4.61 -10.12 -5.20
CA GLU A 195 4.13 -11.07 -4.20
C GLU A 195 2.97 -10.56 -3.32
N GLU A 196 2.79 -9.24 -3.29
CA GLU A 196 1.75 -8.53 -2.55
C GLU A 196 0.41 -8.39 -3.31
N PHE A 197 0.35 -8.84 -4.56
CA PHE A 197 -0.84 -8.79 -5.40
C PHE A 197 -1.38 -10.19 -5.70
N PHE A 198 -2.69 -10.29 -6.00
CA PHE A 198 -3.30 -11.49 -6.57
C PHE A 198 -4.37 -11.10 -7.60
N VAL A 199 -4.68 -12.04 -8.50
CA VAL A 199 -5.77 -11.89 -9.47
C VAL A 199 -7.06 -12.44 -8.84
N GLU A 200 -8.06 -11.58 -8.66
CA GLU A 200 -9.37 -12.00 -8.17
C GLU A 200 -10.09 -12.80 -9.28
N SER A 201 -10.33 -14.09 -9.01
CA SER A 201 -10.74 -15.09 -10.00
C SER A 201 -12.01 -14.76 -10.78
N ASN A 202 -12.90 -13.93 -10.23
CA ASN A 202 -14.17 -13.58 -10.86
C ASN A 202 -14.19 -12.20 -11.51
N THR A 203 -13.32 -11.28 -11.10
CA THR A 203 -13.34 -9.89 -11.58
C THR A 203 -12.19 -9.61 -12.54
N LYS A 204 -11.19 -10.51 -12.61
CA LYS A 204 -9.93 -10.29 -13.33
C LYS A 204 -9.24 -8.98 -12.90
N ASN A 205 -9.58 -8.47 -11.71
CA ASN A 205 -8.90 -7.34 -11.09
C ASN A 205 -7.68 -7.83 -10.33
N ILE A 206 -6.61 -7.06 -10.41
CA ILE A 206 -5.46 -7.19 -9.53
C ILE A 206 -5.71 -6.34 -8.30
N SER A 207 -5.89 -7.02 -7.18
CA SER A 207 -6.05 -6.41 -5.87
C SER A 207 -4.84 -6.78 -5.02
N ALA A 208 -4.35 -5.85 -4.21
CA ALA A 208 -3.49 -6.23 -3.10
C ALA A 208 -4.40 -6.78 -1.99
N TYR A 209 -4.30 -8.06 -1.65
CA TYR A 209 -4.89 -8.56 -0.39
C TYR A 209 -3.78 -8.76 0.61
N ILE A 210 -3.58 -7.73 1.41
CA ILE A 210 -3.09 -7.92 2.76
C ILE A 210 -4.35 -7.90 3.62
N ALA A 211 -4.70 -9.04 4.20
CA ALA A 211 -5.81 -9.15 5.14
C ALA A 211 -5.54 -8.22 6.34
N ASN A 212 -6.51 -7.38 6.67
CA ASN A 212 -6.37 -6.41 7.77
C ASN A 212 -7.05 -6.91 9.04
N ASN A 213 -7.90 -7.93 8.94
CA ASN A 213 -8.61 -8.52 10.07
C ASN A 213 -8.66 -10.06 9.95
N ILE A 214 -8.72 -10.72 11.10
CA ILE A 214 -9.06 -12.15 11.14
C ILE A 214 -10.45 -12.34 10.51
N GLY A 215 -10.60 -13.36 9.67
CA GLY A 215 -11.81 -13.64 8.89
C GLY A 215 -11.85 -13.01 7.50
N ASP A 216 -10.93 -12.09 7.19
CA ASP A 216 -10.74 -11.55 5.85
C ASP A 216 -10.35 -12.67 4.86
N ALA A 217 -10.68 -12.47 3.57
CA ALA A 217 -10.42 -13.48 2.55
C ALA A 217 -8.91 -13.70 2.32
N CYS A 218 -8.52 -14.91 1.94
CA CYS A 218 -7.13 -15.20 1.59
C CYS A 218 -7.06 -16.34 0.57
N GLN A 219 -5.92 -16.48 -0.11
CA GLN A 219 -5.62 -17.67 -0.92
C GLN A 219 -4.45 -18.47 -0.34
N THR A 220 -3.48 -17.78 0.26
CA THR A 220 -2.29 -18.37 0.87
C THR A 220 -2.01 -17.68 2.20
N ASP A 221 -1.20 -18.31 3.05
CA ASP A 221 -0.80 -17.77 4.35
C ASP A 221 -0.12 -16.40 4.23
N ARG A 222 0.52 -16.12 3.08
CA ARG A 222 1.16 -14.83 2.81
C ARG A 222 0.18 -13.66 2.85
N HIS A 223 -1.09 -13.88 2.48
CA HIS A 223 -2.11 -12.82 2.54
C HIS A 223 -2.49 -12.45 3.97
N CYS A 224 -2.22 -13.33 4.94
CA CYS A 224 -2.48 -13.12 6.36
C CYS A 224 -1.25 -12.63 7.13
N ARG A 225 -0.12 -12.40 6.45
CA ARG A 225 1.19 -12.13 7.08
C ARG A 225 1.20 -10.97 8.07
N ASP A 226 0.41 -9.92 7.79
CA ASP A 226 0.38 -8.72 8.63
C ASP A 226 -0.50 -8.91 9.88
N LEU A 227 -1.20 -10.03 9.97
CA LEU A 227 -1.93 -10.48 11.16
C LEU A 227 -1.07 -11.50 11.91
N SER A 228 -0.52 -11.09 13.05
CA SER A 228 0.32 -11.96 13.88
C SER A 228 -0.39 -13.27 14.24
N ASP A 229 0.35 -14.38 14.10
CA ASP A 229 -0.09 -15.74 14.47
C ASP A 229 -1.34 -16.22 13.73
N THR A 230 -1.46 -15.85 12.45
CA THR A 230 -2.53 -16.29 11.56
C THR A 230 -2.03 -17.09 10.35
N ARG A 231 -2.92 -17.89 9.78
CA ARG A 231 -2.74 -18.62 8.51
C ARG A 231 -4.02 -18.60 7.67
N CYS A 232 -3.91 -18.90 6.40
CA CYS A 232 -5.04 -18.99 5.50
C CYS A 232 -5.67 -20.38 5.54
N GLN A 233 -6.92 -20.49 5.99
CA GLN A 233 -7.67 -21.74 5.96
C GLN A 233 -9.06 -21.54 5.35
N ASN A 234 -9.41 -22.37 4.37
CA ASN A 234 -10.70 -22.30 3.67
C ASN A 234 -11.00 -20.92 3.08
N GLY A 235 -9.97 -20.25 2.58
CA GLY A 235 -10.08 -18.93 1.97
C GLY A 235 -10.29 -17.79 2.97
N LYS A 236 -10.05 -17.99 4.27
CA LYS A 236 -10.09 -16.95 5.31
C LYS A 236 -8.87 -16.98 6.22
N CYS A 237 -8.42 -15.81 6.65
CA CYS A 237 -7.36 -15.72 7.66
C CYS A 237 -7.92 -16.16 9.02
N ILE A 238 -7.27 -17.14 9.63
CA ILE A 238 -7.62 -17.69 10.95
C ILE A 238 -6.37 -17.76 11.83
N CYS A 239 -6.53 -17.89 13.15
CA CYS A 239 -5.41 -18.14 14.04
C CYS A 239 -4.73 -19.50 13.78
N GLU A 240 -3.42 -19.59 14.05
CA GLU A 240 -2.68 -20.85 14.05
C GLU A 240 -3.17 -21.83 15.14
N ASP A 241 -2.78 -23.11 15.05
CA ASP A 241 -3.38 -24.23 15.82
C ASP A 241 -3.31 -24.09 17.36
N ASP A 242 -2.42 -23.25 17.90
CA ASP A 242 -2.28 -23.00 19.34
C ASP A 242 -2.72 -21.57 19.77
N HIS A 243 -3.38 -20.85 18.86
CA HIS A 243 -3.86 -19.49 19.07
C HIS A 243 -5.38 -19.41 19.00
N HIS A 244 -5.97 -18.55 19.83
CA HIS A 244 -7.40 -18.26 19.85
C HIS A 244 -7.67 -16.81 19.50
N GLU A 245 -8.70 -16.58 18.69
CA GLU A 245 -9.15 -15.23 18.32
C GLU A 245 -9.84 -14.54 19.51
N SER A 246 -9.32 -13.39 19.93
CA SER A 246 -9.99 -12.49 20.88
C SER A 246 -9.84 -11.04 20.44
N ALA A 247 -10.99 -10.36 20.28
CA ALA A 247 -11.06 -8.96 19.86
C ALA A 247 -10.31 -8.67 18.54
N GLY A 248 -10.39 -9.59 17.56
CA GLY A 248 -9.76 -9.45 16.25
C GLY A 248 -8.24 -9.67 16.25
N ARG A 249 -7.67 -10.26 17.31
CA ARG A 249 -6.26 -10.70 17.35
C ARG A 249 -6.15 -12.14 17.81
N CYS A 250 -5.08 -12.81 17.39
CA CYS A 250 -4.73 -14.16 17.85
C CYS A 250 -3.92 -14.09 19.14
N TRP A 251 -4.28 -14.90 20.11
CA TRP A 251 -3.61 -14.97 21.42
C TRP A 251 -3.19 -16.41 21.69
N TYR A 252 -1.92 -16.61 22.07
CA TYR A 252 -1.39 -17.91 22.45
C TYR A 252 -1.99 -18.37 23.77
N PHE A 253 -2.58 -19.57 23.79
CA PHE A 253 -2.96 -20.25 25.03
C PHE A 253 -2.13 -21.51 25.17
N PRO A 254 -1.14 -21.56 26.08
CA PRO A 254 -0.36 -22.78 26.30
C PRO A 254 -1.29 -23.88 26.82
N THR A 255 -1.72 -24.76 25.92
CA THR A 255 -2.25 -26.06 26.32
C THR A 255 -1.05 -26.89 26.74
N TYR A 256 -0.84 -27.05 28.05
CA TYR A 256 0.21 -27.93 28.56
C TYR A 256 -0.06 -29.37 28.12
N LYS A 257 0.53 -29.78 27.00
CA LYS A 257 0.65 -31.19 26.60
C LYS A 257 1.69 -31.84 27.51
N ILE A 258 1.23 -32.43 28.61
CA ILE A 258 2.07 -33.30 29.42
C ILE A 258 2.31 -34.60 28.63
N GLN A 259 3.47 -34.72 28.00
CA GLN A 259 3.97 -36.00 27.49
C GLN A 259 4.36 -36.89 28.66
N ARG A 260 3.57 -37.94 28.92
CA ARG A 260 4.09 -39.19 29.48
C ARG A 260 3.60 -40.37 28.64
N ASN A 261 4.56 -41.10 28.11
CA ASN A 261 4.40 -42.40 27.47
C ASN A 261 3.67 -43.36 28.41
N TYR A 262 2.43 -43.75 28.10
CA TYR A 262 1.86 -45.09 28.29
C TYR A 262 0.55 -45.17 27.47
N GLU A 263 0.24 -46.38 27.04
CA GLU A 263 -0.69 -46.73 25.96
C GLU A 263 -2.07 -46.06 25.98
N ILE A 264 -2.51 -45.73 24.78
CA ILE A 264 -3.82 -45.20 24.44
C ILE A 264 -4.89 -46.25 24.77
N THR A 265 -5.66 -45.99 25.82
CA THR A 265 -7.06 -46.42 25.89
C THR A 265 -7.90 -45.17 26.07
N PHE A 266 -8.81 -44.91 25.13
CA PHE A 266 -9.75 -43.78 25.20
C PHE A 266 -10.60 -43.88 26.47
N LEU A 267 -10.17 -43.21 27.54
CA LEU A 267 -10.98 -42.90 28.70
C LEU A 267 -11.33 -41.41 28.61
N ALA A 268 -12.47 -41.17 27.97
CA ALA A 268 -13.16 -39.89 28.03
C ALA A 268 -13.22 -39.42 29.49
N VAL A 269 -12.67 -38.24 29.75
CA VAL A 269 -12.79 -37.51 31.01
C VAL A 269 -14.27 -37.21 31.24
N LYS A 270 -14.95 -38.14 31.90
CA LYS A 270 -16.33 -38.04 32.40
C LYS A 270 -16.31 -37.34 33.75
N SER A 271 -16.41 -36.01 33.77
CA SER A 271 -16.87 -35.32 35.00
C SER A 271 -17.18 -33.84 34.82
N SER A 272 -16.56 -33.11 33.89
CA SER A 272 -16.85 -31.68 33.64
C SER A 272 -17.96 -31.42 32.61
N LEU A 273 -18.69 -32.46 32.18
CA LEU A 273 -19.81 -32.36 31.23
C LEU A 273 -21.09 -33.03 31.72
N LYS A 274 -21.28 -33.17 33.04
CA LYS A 274 -22.58 -33.61 33.54
C LYS A 274 -23.57 -32.44 33.39
N LYS A 275 -24.52 -32.59 32.47
CA LYS A 275 -25.64 -31.66 32.35
C LYS A 275 -26.39 -31.67 33.68
N CYS A 276 -26.68 -30.48 34.21
CA CYS A 276 -27.46 -30.30 35.42
C CYS A 276 -28.69 -29.44 35.13
N THR A 277 -29.71 -29.60 35.95
CA THR A 277 -30.90 -28.74 36.01
C THR A 277 -31.05 -28.07 37.38
N SER A 278 -30.35 -28.59 38.38
CA SER A 278 -30.30 -28.11 39.76
C SER A 278 -28.97 -28.50 40.41
N ASP A 279 -28.61 -27.85 41.52
CA ASP A 279 -27.36 -28.13 42.24
C ASP A 279 -27.25 -29.58 42.73
N SER A 280 -28.38 -30.25 43.00
CA SER A 280 -28.40 -31.66 43.40
C SER A 280 -27.91 -32.61 42.30
N ASP A 281 -27.96 -32.21 41.03
CA ASP A 281 -27.50 -33.05 39.90
C ASP A 281 -25.97 -33.18 39.84
N CYS A 282 -25.28 -32.24 40.50
CA CYS A 282 -23.83 -32.11 40.55
C CYS A 282 -23.15 -33.03 41.57
N GLY A 283 -23.93 -33.84 42.28
CA GLY A 283 -23.46 -34.67 43.39
C GLY A 283 -23.22 -33.81 44.63
N ASN A 284 -23.40 -34.38 45.81
CA ASN A 284 -23.25 -33.70 47.10
C ASN A 284 -21.77 -33.40 47.43
N LYS A 285 -21.03 -32.77 46.50
CA LYS A 285 -19.67 -32.30 46.71
C LYS A 285 -19.70 -30.83 47.13
N PRO A 286 -18.95 -30.44 48.17
CA PRO A 286 -18.90 -29.04 48.59
C PRO A 286 -18.38 -28.16 47.46
N ASN A 287 -18.95 -26.97 47.34
CA ASN A 287 -18.58 -25.93 46.38
C ASN A 287 -18.87 -26.23 44.90
N LEU A 288 -19.58 -27.30 44.53
CA LEU A 288 -20.15 -27.48 43.18
C LEU A 288 -21.59 -26.94 43.13
N HIS A 289 -21.93 -26.14 42.11
CA HIS A 289 -23.31 -25.72 41.84
C HIS A 289 -23.62 -25.75 40.33
N CYS A 290 -24.90 -25.79 39.98
CA CYS A 290 -25.37 -25.84 38.61
C CYS A 290 -25.48 -24.43 38.02
N PHE A 291 -24.68 -24.15 36.99
CA PHE A 291 -24.72 -22.88 36.28
C PHE A 291 -24.81 -23.13 34.77
N ASN A 292 -25.84 -22.55 34.13
CA ASN A 292 -26.11 -22.72 32.69
C ASN A 292 -26.09 -24.18 32.21
N GLY A 293 -26.70 -25.06 33.02
CA GLY A 293 -26.84 -26.47 32.69
C GLY A 293 -25.55 -27.28 32.82
N ARG A 294 -24.52 -26.75 33.48
CA ARG A 294 -23.26 -27.45 33.78
C ARG A 294 -22.87 -27.24 35.25
N CYS A 295 -22.26 -28.26 35.84
CA CYS A 295 -21.73 -28.16 37.19
C CYS A 295 -20.41 -27.38 37.19
N VAL A 296 -20.36 -26.29 37.95
CA VAL A 296 -19.19 -25.41 38.07
C VAL A 296 -18.79 -25.26 39.54
N CYS A 297 -17.53 -24.92 39.78
CA CYS A 297 -17.07 -24.56 41.12
C CYS A 297 -17.61 -23.19 41.53
N SER A 298 -17.87 -23.05 42.83
CA SER A 298 -18.24 -21.78 43.46
C SER A 298 -17.08 -20.79 43.37
N LYS A 299 -17.39 -19.50 43.35
CA LYS A 299 -16.40 -18.42 43.23
C LYS A 299 -15.30 -18.61 44.30
N GLY A 300 -14.04 -18.60 43.89
CA GLY A 300 -12.87 -18.86 44.75
C GLY A 300 -12.30 -20.28 44.68
N PHE A 301 -12.95 -21.20 43.95
CA PHE A 301 -12.50 -22.59 43.81
C PHE A 301 -12.29 -23.00 42.33
N GLN A 302 -11.33 -23.88 42.06
CA GLN A 302 -11.06 -24.46 40.74
C GLN A 302 -11.19 -25.99 40.78
N LEU A 303 -11.69 -26.57 39.69
CA LEU A 303 -11.87 -28.01 39.57
C LEU A 303 -10.51 -28.70 39.37
N GLN A 304 -10.05 -29.43 40.38
CA GLN A 304 -8.84 -30.23 40.37
C GLN A 304 -9.19 -31.64 40.86
N ASP A 305 -8.87 -32.68 40.09
CA ASP A 305 -9.16 -34.08 40.42
C ASP A 305 -10.64 -34.39 40.80
N ASN A 306 -11.59 -33.77 40.09
CA ASN A 306 -13.05 -33.85 40.35
C ASN A 306 -13.50 -33.27 41.69
N GLU A 307 -12.71 -32.38 42.28
CA GLU A 307 -13.06 -31.63 43.49
C GLU A 307 -12.75 -30.16 43.29
N CYS A 308 -13.57 -29.29 43.89
CA CYS A 308 -13.31 -27.86 43.86
C CYS A 308 -12.30 -27.54 44.97
N GLN A 309 -11.07 -27.23 44.58
CA GLN A 309 -9.99 -26.84 45.48
C GLN A 309 -9.83 -25.33 45.54
N GLU A 310 -9.42 -24.79 46.68
CA GLU A 310 -9.25 -23.35 46.91
C GLU A 310 -8.10 -22.78 46.06
N MET A 311 -8.32 -21.62 45.44
CA MET A 311 -7.29 -20.92 44.66
C MET A 311 -6.66 -19.75 45.42
N THR A 312 -5.35 -19.82 45.69
CA THR A 312 -4.50 -18.64 45.90
C THR A 312 -4.30 -17.89 44.57
N ASN A 313 -4.31 -16.55 44.58
CA ASN A 313 -4.28 -15.65 43.41
C ASN A 313 -5.55 -15.61 42.54
N SER A 314 -6.70 -15.97 43.08
CA SER A 314 -7.99 -15.78 42.39
C SER A 314 -8.40 -14.30 42.34
N THR A 315 -9.15 -13.92 41.31
CA THR A 315 -9.67 -12.56 41.19
C THR A 315 -10.81 -12.30 42.18
N CYS A 316 -10.79 -11.13 42.83
CA CYS A 316 -11.76 -10.74 43.85
C CYS A 316 -12.22 -9.30 43.65
N SER A 317 -13.34 -8.93 44.23
CA SER A 317 -13.85 -7.56 44.31
C SER A 317 -13.98 -7.09 45.76
N GLU A 318 -14.19 -8.01 46.70
CA GLU A 318 -14.29 -7.73 48.13
C GLU A 318 -13.49 -8.75 48.96
N HIS A 319 -13.07 -8.37 50.17
CA HIS A 319 -12.19 -9.21 51.00
C HIS A 319 -12.80 -10.56 51.39
N TYR A 320 -14.12 -10.68 51.55
CA TYR A 320 -14.77 -11.94 51.90
C TYR A 320 -14.80 -12.94 50.74
N GLU A 321 -14.48 -12.50 49.52
CA GLU A 321 -14.37 -13.39 48.36
C GLU A 321 -13.08 -14.21 48.36
N CYS A 322 -12.19 -13.93 49.31
CA CYS A 322 -10.91 -14.59 49.50
C CYS A 322 -10.97 -15.61 50.64
N SER A 323 -10.21 -16.70 50.52
CA SER A 323 -10.14 -17.76 51.52
C SER A 323 -9.42 -17.32 52.81
N HIS A 324 -9.62 -18.08 53.90
CA HIS A 324 -9.07 -17.77 55.21
C HIS A 324 -7.55 -17.53 55.19
N GLY A 325 -7.11 -16.35 55.67
CA GLY A 325 -5.70 -15.95 55.68
C GLY A 325 -5.26 -15.12 54.46
N THR A 326 -6.18 -14.84 53.52
CA THR A 326 -5.92 -13.97 52.37
C THR A 326 -6.90 -12.79 52.34
N ARG A 327 -6.46 -11.64 51.84
CA ARG A 327 -7.28 -10.44 51.61
C ARG A 327 -7.27 -10.07 50.13
N CYS A 328 -8.41 -9.57 49.67
CA CYS A 328 -8.51 -9.01 48.33
C CYS A 328 -7.63 -7.76 48.19
N TYR A 329 -6.57 -7.83 47.38
CA TYR A 329 -5.69 -6.71 47.10
C TYR A 329 -5.52 -6.53 45.59
N MET A 330 -5.91 -5.36 45.08
CA MET A 330 -5.93 -5.05 43.64
C MET A 330 -6.59 -6.16 42.80
N ASN A 331 -7.81 -6.50 43.18
CA ASN A 331 -8.62 -7.55 42.56
C ASN A 331 -8.01 -8.96 42.59
N THR A 332 -7.04 -9.25 43.46
CA THR A 332 -6.45 -10.58 43.60
C THR A 332 -6.36 -10.98 45.08
N CYS A 333 -6.77 -12.19 45.44
CA CYS A 333 -6.63 -12.69 46.80
C CYS A 333 -5.15 -12.99 47.11
N ARG A 334 -4.58 -12.28 48.08
CA ARG A 334 -3.17 -12.42 48.51
C ARG A 334 -3.07 -12.65 50.03
N TYR A 335 -2.03 -13.35 50.48
CA TYR A 335 -1.78 -13.55 51.90
C TYR A 335 -1.59 -12.23 52.65
N ASP A 336 -2.18 -12.15 53.84
CA ASP A 336 -2.06 -11.01 54.74
C ASP A 336 -0.69 -11.11 55.46
N ASN A 337 0.23 -10.20 55.14
CA ASN A 337 1.63 -10.24 55.61
C ASN A 337 1.81 -9.86 57.10
N GLU A 338 0.78 -9.90 57.93
CA GLU A 338 0.90 -9.68 59.38
C GLU A 338 1.33 -10.93 60.17
N PHE A 339 1.61 -12.05 59.50
CA PHE A 339 2.11 -13.28 60.13
C PHE A 339 3.31 -13.88 59.39
N PHE A 340 4.46 -13.21 59.39
CA PHE A 340 5.75 -13.90 59.38
C PHE A 340 6.74 -13.21 60.32
N SER A 341 7.17 -13.97 61.31
CA SER A 341 8.23 -13.63 62.25
C SER A 341 9.56 -13.47 61.51
N SER A 342 10.36 -12.52 62.02
CA SER A 342 11.79 -12.42 61.73
C SER A 342 12.48 -13.77 61.87
N ASP A 343 13.27 -14.12 60.84
CA ASP A 343 14.52 -14.88 60.89
C ASP A 343 14.61 -15.70 59.59
N ASP A 344 15.31 -15.12 58.59
CA ASP A 344 16.09 -15.78 57.53
C ASP A 344 16.10 -14.94 56.25
N ALA A 345 17.10 -14.06 56.14
CA ALA A 345 17.58 -13.55 54.85
C ALA A 345 19.02 -13.03 55.00
N ASP A 346 19.96 -13.93 55.23
CA ASP A 346 21.35 -13.74 54.82
C ASP A 346 21.55 -14.32 53.41
N ASN A 347 22.40 -13.65 52.63
CA ASN A 347 22.95 -14.00 51.31
C ASN A 347 22.03 -13.97 50.10
N TYR A 348 22.08 -12.86 49.35
CA TYR A 348 22.51 -12.86 47.93
C TYR A 348 23.04 -11.47 47.55
N THR A 349 24.37 -11.30 47.63
CA THR A 349 25.09 -10.30 46.85
C THR A 349 25.39 -10.89 45.47
N SER A 350 24.72 -10.40 44.44
CA SER A 350 25.12 -10.58 43.03
C SER A 350 25.21 -9.21 42.38
N ALA A 351 26.45 -8.81 42.09
CA ALA A 351 26.76 -7.67 41.23
C ALA A 351 26.31 -7.99 39.78
N GLY A 352 25.60 -7.06 39.15
CA GLY A 352 25.17 -7.14 37.75
C GLY A 352 23.82 -7.83 37.55
N GLY A 353 22.72 -7.16 37.90
CA GLY A 353 21.38 -7.66 37.59
C GLY A 353 20.30 -6.63 37.92
N GLN A 354 19.37 -6.42 36.98
CA GLN A 354 18.20 -5.55 37.10
C GLN A 354 17.55 -5.68 38.48
N LEU A 355 17.68 -4.62 39.29
CA LEU A 355 16.98 -4.50 40.56
C LEU A 355 15.51 -4.24 40.27
N ASN A 356 14.68 -5.27 40.49
CA ASN A 356 13.24 -5.10 40.52
C ASN A 356 12.89 -4.19 41.71
N CYS A 357 12.17 -3.10 41.44
CA CYS A 357 11.76 -2.14 42.46
C CYS A 357 10.24 -2.09 42.58
N TRP A 358 9.72 -1.86 43.78
CA TRP A 358 8.28 -1.60 44.00
C TRP A 358 8.02 -0.18 44.50
N THR A 359 9.03 0.43 45.09
CA THR A 359 9.05 1.81 45.56
C THR A 359 10.43 2.41 45.31
N ASP A 360 10.52 3.74 45.35
CA ASP A 360 11.80 4.45 45.24
C ASP A 360 12.83 4.03 46.30
N HIS A 361 12.37 3.48 47.44
CA HIS A 361 13.25 2.99 48.48
C HIS A 361 14.05 1.76 48.03
N ASN A 362 13.49 0.92 47.16
CA ASN A 362 14.17 -0.24 46.59
C ASN A 362 15.32 0.15 45.64
N CYS A 363 15.34 1.40 45.15
CA CYS A 363 16.39 1.93 44.27
C CYS A 363 17.42 2.79 45.04
N SER A 364 17.30 2.90 46.35
CA SER A 364 18.06 3.88 47.15
C SER A 364 19.57 3.62 47.20
N ASP A 365 20.02 2.40 46.87
CA ASP A 365 21.44 2.04 46.76
C ASP A 365 22.12 2.67 45.53
N MET A 366 21.34 3.16 44.55
CA MET A 366 21.83 3.86 43.36
C MET A 366 21.42 5.33 43.41
N ASN A 367 22.38 6.22 43.75
CA ASN A 367 22.16 7.66 43.79
C ASN A 367 21.55 8.17 42.46
N ASN A 368 20.52 9.01 42.57
CA ASN A 368 19.78 9.61 41.45
C ASN A 368 18.99 8.62 40.59
N THR A 369 18.42 7.57 41.19
CA THR A 369 17.44 6.70 40.54
C THR A 369 16.03 6.86 41.12
N VAL A 370 15.01 6.42 40.38
CA VAL A 370 13.59 6.37 40.74
C VAL A 370 13.01 5.05 40.24
N CYS A 371 12.03 4.48 40.94
CA CYS A 371 11.40 3.25 40.50
C CYS A 371 10.33 3.54 39.43
N PHE A 372 10.42 2.87 38.29
CA PHE A 372 9.45 2.99 37.21
C PHE A 372 9.21 1.63 36.55
N GLU A 373 7.95 1.18 36.50
CA GLU A 373 7.54 -0.09 35.88
C GLU A 373 8.42 -1.29 36.30
N ASN A 374 8.57 -1.47 37.62
CA ASN A 374 9.43 -2.49 38.24
C ASN A 374 10.93 -2.34 37.99
N SER A 375 11.43 -1.29 37.33
CA SER A 375 12.87 -1.08 37.09
C SER A 375 13.37 0.24 37.67
N CYS A 376 14.57 0.24 38.26
CA CYS A 376 15.23 1.48 38.68
C CYS A 376 15.77 2.25 37.47
N ILE A 377 15.26 3.45 37.22
CA ILE A 377 15.71 4.34 36.13
C ILE A 377 16.37 5.60 36.68
N CYS A 378 17.25 6.25 35.92
CA CYS A 378 17.88 7.50 36.34
C CYS A 378 16.86 8.66 36.41
N LYS A 379 16.97 9.51 37.44
CA LYS A 379 16.21 10.76 37.56
C LYS A 379 16.54 11.69 36.40
N SER A 380 15.59 12.56 36.05
CA SER A 380 15.75 13.55 34.99
C SER A 380 17.05 14.36 35.16
N GLY A 381 17.85 14.44 34.09
CA GLY A 381 19.18 15.10 34.10
C GLY A 381 20.37 14.16 34.37
N TYR A 382 20.13 12.86 34.56
CA TYR A 382 21.15 11.84 34.77
C TYR A 382 21.02 10.70 33.76
N THR A 383 22.12 10.09 33.37
CA THR A 383 22.18 8.88 32.52
C THR A 383 23.01 7.80 33.16
N LEU A 384 22.74 6.55 32.78
CA LEU A 384 23.55 5.42 33.16
C LEU A 384 24.95 5.56 32.56
N ASP A 385 25.97 5.59 33.40
CA ASP A 385 27.36 5.42 32.96
C ASP A 385 27.59 3.93 32.69
N PHE A 386 27.74 3.59 31.40
CA PHE A 386 27.92 2.23 30.90
C PHE A 386 29.09 1.47 31.57
N TRP A 387 30.04 2.16 32.19
CA TRP A 387 31.22 1.53 32.79
C TRP A 387 31.10 1.28 34.30
N HIS A 388 30.14 1.92 34.99
CA HIS A 388 30.14 1.95 36.46
C HIS A 388 28.76 1.69 37.10
N ASP A 389 27.73 1.37 36.32
CA ASP A 389 26.35 1.12 36.81
C ASP A 389 25.83 2.23 37.73
N LYS A 390 26.17 3.49 37.41
CA LYS A 390 25.78 4.67 38.20
C LYS A 390 25.12 5.72 37.33
N CYS A 391 24.06 6.32 37.83
CA CYS A 391 23.43 7.48 37.20
C CYS A 391 24.31 8.73 37.41
N GLN A 392 24.99 9.16 36.36
CA GLN A 392 25.82 10.36 36.35
C GLN A 392 25.13 11.50 35.60
N LYS A 393 25.42 12.74 36.03
CA LYS A 393 24.82 13.93 35.44
C LYS A 393 25.36 14.12 34.02
N TRP A 394 24.48 14.16 33.01
CA TRP A 394 24.88 14.28 31.61
C TRP A 394 25.63 15.62 31.39
N PRO A 395 26.81 15.64 30.75
CA PRO A 395 27.44 16.89 30.35
C PRO A 395 26.60 17.50 29.24
N VAL A 396 25.83 18.55 29.55
CA VAL A 396 25.00 19.25 28.56
C VAL A 396 25.94 19.81 27.49
N ILE A 397 26.02 19.14 26.35
CA ILE A 397 26.69 19.66 25.15
C ILE A 397 25.70 20.63 24.54
N THR A 398 26.00 21.92 24.70
CA THR A 398 25.21 22.98 24.10
C THR A 398 25.58 23.14 22.63
N CYS A 399 24.59 23.16 21.75
CA CYS A 399 24.77 23.36 20.31
C CYS A 399 24.13 24.67 19.86
N VAL A 400 24.57 25.19 18.71
CA VAL A 400 23.95 26.37 18.06
C VAL A 400 23.16 25.92 16.83
N ASP A 401 23.64 24.86 16.16
CA ASP A 401 23.06 24.21 15.00
C ASP A 401 23.44 22.71 14.99
N ASP A 402 22.95 21.98 13.98
CA ASP A 402 23.15 20.53 13.84
C ASP A 402 24.62 20.14 13.63
N GLU A 403 25.45 21.02 13.06
CA GLU A 403 26.89 20.75 12.88
C GLU A 403 27.61 20.68 14.23
N GLY A 404 27.18 21.48 15.21
CA GLY A 404 27.67 21.42 16.59
C GLY A 404 27.44 20.08 17.30
N CYS A 405 26.61 19.20 16.75
CA CYS A 405 26.33 17.87 17.26
C CYS A 405 27.14 16.74 16.58
N THR A 406 27.93 17.04 15.56
CA THR A 406 28.55 16.02 14.68
C THR A 406 29.84 15.38 15.20
N SER A 407 30.39 15.83 16.33
CA SER A 407 31.70 15.36 16.83
C SER A 407 31.74 13.90 17.30
N TYR A 408 30.60 13.19 17.33
CA TYR A 408 30.52 11.79 17.77
C TYR A 408 29.86 10.82 16.77
N GLY A 409 29.50 11.25 15.55
CA GLY A 409 29.11 10.34 14.46
C GLY A 409 27.72 9.70 14.56
N TYR A 410 26.85 10.19 15.43
CA TYR A 410 25.44 9.76 15.53
C TYR A 410 24.55 10.83 14.93
N GLY A 411 23.54 10.45 14.14
CA GLY A 411 22.62 11.35 13.43
C GLY A 411 21.75 12.19 14.37
N GLU A 412 22.36 13.15 15.05
CA GLU A 412 21.77 14.06 16.02
C GLU A 412 21.39 15.40 15.37
N GLN A 413 20.37 16.04 15.91
CA GLN A 413 19.89 17.38 15.56
C GLN A 413 19.90 18.26 16.81
N CYS A 414 20.25 19.53 16.64
CA CYS A 414 20.27 20.52 17.70
C CYS A 414 18.86 21.04 17.97
N VAL A 415 18.29 20.67 19.12
CA VAL A 415 16.93 21.07 19.50
C VAL A 415 16.98 21.88 20.79
N PHE A 416 16.71 23.18 20.66
CA PHE A 416 16.79 24.16 21.76
C PHE A 416 18.18 24.24 22.41
N GLY A 417 19.21 24.19 21.58
CA GLY A 417 20.60 24.31 22.04
C GLY A 417 21.12 23.06 22.74
N VAL A 418 20.46 21.90 22.58
CA VAL A 418 20.92 20.59 23.07
C VAL A 418 20.83 19.58 21.94
N CYS A 419 21.88 18.79 21.73
CA CYS A 419 21.90 17.73 20.73
C CYS A 419 20.93 16.60 21.12
N LYS A 420 20.09 16.17 20.16
CA LYS A 420 19.12 15.06 20.31
C LYS A 420 19.17 14.14 19.09
N LEU A 421 19.04 12.84 19.29
CA LEU A 421 18.97 11.86 18.19
C LEU A 421 17.75 12.10 17.29
N LYS A 422 17.92 11.98 15.96
CA LYS A 422 16.81 12.06 14.99
C LYS A 422 15.80 10.93 15.22
N SER A 423 14.52 11.28 15.13
CA SER A 423 13.34 10.49 15.54
C SER A 423 13.09 9.16 14.78
N GLU A 424 13.98 8.75 13.88
CA GLU A 424 13.85 7.51 13.11
C GLU A 424 14.70 6.35 13.68
N LEU A 425 15.45 6.59 14.75
CA LEU A 425 16.18 5.56 15.49
C LEU A 425 15.47 5.27 16.83
N TYR A 426 14.42 4.46 16.80
CA TYR A 426 13.91 3.82 18.01
C TYR A 426 14.72 2.56 18.31
N LEU A 427 15.36 2.52 19.48
CA LEU A 427 15.67 1.25 20.14
C LEU A 427 14.32 0.62 20.54
N ASN A 428 14.03 -0.56 19.99
CA ASN A 428 12.89 -1.36 20.40
C ASN A 428 13.13 -1.86 21.84
N PRO A 429 12.33 -1.48 22.85
CA PRO A 429 12.54 -1.89 24.24
C PRO A 429 12.06 -3.33 24.55
N THR A 430 11.52 -4.08 23.58
CA THR A 430 10.87 -5.39 23.86
C THR A 430 11.58 -6.63 23.34
N SER A 431 12.76 -6.54 22.71
CA SER A 431 13.51 -7.75 22.33
C SER A 431 14.40 -8.24 23.47
N ILE A 432 14.02 -9.36 24.06
CA ILE A 432 14.61 -10.03 25.22
C ILE A 432 15.95 -10.75 24.93
N ASP A 433 16.51 -10.65 23.71
CA ASP A 433 17.84 -11.16 23.38
C ASP A 433 18.72 -10.04 22.79
N LEU A 434 19.82 -9.73 23.48
CA LEU A 434 20.78 -8.68 23.09
C LEU A 434 21.75 -9.10 21.97
N ASP A 435 21.45 -10.20 21.25
CA ASP A 435 22.36 -10.83 20.27
C ASP A 435 21.91 -10.74 18.80
N VAL A 436 20.81 -10.06 18.47
CA VAL A 436 20.29 -10.12 17.09
C VAL A 436 19.94 -8.74 16.53
N TYR A 437 20.92 -7.85 16.44
CA TYR A 437 20.86 -6.77 15.46
C TYR A 437 21.36 -7.32 14.11
N VAL A 438 20.47 -7.42 13.11
CA VAL A 438 20.83 -7.79 11.74
C VAL A 438 20.49 -6.62 10.81
N ALA A 439 21.51 -6.13 10.11
CA ALA A 439 21.44 -5.05 9.15
C ALA A 439 20.56 -5.44 7.94
N LYS A 440 19.65 -4.53 7.56
CA LYS A 440 18.76 -4.70 6.39
C LYS A 440 19.23 -3.95 5.15
N HIS A 441 20.17 -3.01 5.30
CA HIS A 441 20.69 -2.20 4.20
C HIS A 441 22.22 -2.06 4.29
N HIS A 442 22.84 -1.80 3.14
CA HIS A 442 24.25 -1.40 3.09
C HIS A 442 24.46 -0.13 3.91
N TYR A 443 25.63 -0.01 4.53
CA TYR A 443 26.01 1.09 5.43
C TYR A 443 25.25 1.15 6.77
N ASN A 444 24.38 0.18 7.07
CA ASN A 444 23.86 0.02 8.43
C ASN A 444 25.00 -0.31 9.40
N PHE A 445 24.82 0.11 10.65
CA PHE A 445 25.78 -0.12 11.72
C PHE A 445 26.00 -1.62 11.95
N CYS A 446 27.24 -2.03 12.19
CA CYS A 446 27.57 -3.40 12.55
C CYS A 446 28.70 -3.44 13.58
N VAL A 447 28.75 -4.50 14.38
CA VAL A 447 29.83 -4.73 15.35
C VAL A 447 30.76 -5.82 14.85
N ASN A 448 30.20 -6.83 14.17
CA ASN A 448 30.91 -7.93 13.56
C ASN A 448 30.15 -8.41 12.31
N ASP A 449 30.74 -9.33 11.56
CA ASP A 449 30.16 -9.85 10.30
C ASP A 449 28.80 -10.52 10.48
N HIS A 450 28.48 -11.02 11.68
CA HIS A 450 27.19 -11.64 11.96
C HIS A 450 26.03 -10.66 11.81
N HIS A 451 26.26 -9.38 12.08
CA HIS A 451 25.24 -8.34 11.91
C HIS A 451 24.93 -8.08 10.43
N CYS A 452 25.81 -8.47 9.50
CA CYS A 452 25.59 -8.28 8.06
C CYS A 452 25.12 -9.57 7.36
N ARG A 453 24.81 -10.64 8.12
CA ARG A 453 24.58 -11.99 7.57
C ARG A 453 23.40 -12.10 6.59
N ASP A 454 22.39 -11.24 6.73
CA ASP A 454 21.22 -11.23 5.84
C ASP A 454 21.48 -10.45 4.53
N LEU A 455 22.62 -9.77 4.42
CA LEU A 455 23.07 -9.07 3.23
C LEU A 455 24.12 -9.91 2.50
N ASN A 456 23.72 -10.51 1.38
CA ASN A 456 24.61 -11.36 0.58
C ASN A 456 25.89 -10.63 0.18
N ASN A 457 27.02 -11.32 0.33
CA ASN A 457 28.37 -10.84 -0.04
C ASN A 457 28.78 -9.54 0.66
N THR A 458 28.41 -9.36 1.92
CA THR A 458 28.86 -8.24 2.76
C THR A 458 29.71 -8.70 3.94
N ARG A 459 30.44 -7.76 4.54
CA ARG A 459 31.12 -7.90 5.83
C ARG A 459 31.04 -6.61 6.62
N CYS A 460 31.26 -6.70 7.93
CA CYS A 460 31.37 -5.52 8.77
C CYS A 460 32.76 -4.89 8.63
N HIS A 461 32.81 -3.65 8.16
CA HIS A 461 34.05 -2.90 8.06
C HIS A 461 33.85 -1.48 8.61
N ASN A 462 34.70 -1.07 9.56
CA ASN A 462 34.64 0.24 10.23
C ASN A 462 33.26 0.59 10.81
N GLY A 463 32.55 -0.41 11.32
CA GLY A 463 31.22 -0.22 11.92
C GLY A 463 30.07 -0.14 10.91
N ALA A 464 30.30 -0.42 9.62
CA ALA A 464 29.28 -0.43 8.58
C ALA A 464 29.32 -1.73 7.74
N CYS A 465 28.16 -2.21 7.30
CA CYS A 465 28.11 -3.34 6.36
C CYS A 465 28.52 -2.90 4.95
N GLU A 466 29.68 -3.40 4.49
CA GLU A 466 30.27 -3.11 3.19
C GLU A 466 30.35 -4.38 2.32
N CYS A 467 30.43 -4.23 1.00
CA CYS A 467 30.62 -5.36 0.10
C CYS A 467 31.97 -6.06 0.33
N LEU A 468 31.99 -7.39 0.18
CA LEU A 468 33.22 -8.16 0.14
C LEU A 468 34.13 -7.68 -1.02
N PRO A 469 35.46 -7.75 -0.90
CA PRO A 469 36.37 -7.36 -1.97
C PRO A 469 36.03 -8.05 -3.31
N GLY A 470 35.84 -7.26 -4.36
CA GLY A 470 35.44 -7.74 -5.68
C GLY A 470 33.93 -7.66 -5.98
N TYR A 471 33.14 -7.19 -5.02
CA TYR A 471 31.74 -6.87 -5.18
C TYR A 471 31.53 -5.35 -5.07
N GLU A 472 30.57 -4.81 -5.81
CA GLU A 472 30.13 -3.40 -5.74
C GLU A 472 28.62 -3.33 -5.50
N VAL A 473 28.16 -2.23 -4.90
CA VAL A 473 26.74 -2.01 -4.63
C VAL A 473 26.03 -1.66 -5.93
N VAL A 474 25.16 -2.56 -6.40
CA VAL A 474 24.28 -2.36 -7.55
C VAL A 474 22.83 -2.56 -7.07
N PHE A 475 22.01 -1.52 -7.17
CA PHE A 475 20.61 -1.52 -6.70
C PHE A 475 20.43 -2.04 -5.26
N ASN A 476 21.24 -1.55 -4.31
CA ASN A 476 21.22 -2.00 -2.89
C ASN A 476 21.56 -3.49 -2.67
N THR A 477 22.28 -4.13 -3.59
CA THR A 477 22.83 -5.47 -3.40
C THR A 477 24.30 -5.52 -3.80
N CYS A 478 25.13 -6.29 -3.09
CA CYS A 478 26.53 -6.50 -3.46
C CYS A 478 26.65 -7.53 -4.59
N GLN A 479 27.06 -7.08 -5.77
CA GLN A 479 27.17 -7.91 -6.97
C GLN A 479 28.61 -7.90 -7.50
N LYS A 480 29.08 -9.02 -8.07
CA LYS A 480 30.39 -9.03 -8.75
C LYS A 480 30.31 -8.24 -10.05
N ILE A 481 31.26 -7.34 -10.23
CA ILE A 481 31.39 -6.57 -11.47
C ILE A 481 32.10 -7.36 -12.57
N ILE A 482 31.93 -6.93 -13.82
CA ILE A 482 32.61 -7.49 -14.99
C ILE A 482 34.14 -7.47 -14.77
N GLY A 483 34.82 -8.55 -15.15
CA GLY A 483 36.27 -8.68 -15.02
C GLY A 483 36.74 -9.22 -13.66
N LYS A 484 35.83 -9.57 -12.75
CA LYS A 484 36.17 -10.24 -11.47
C LYS A 484 36.03 -11.75 -11.57
N ASN A 485 36.77 -12.45 -10.71
CA ASN A 485 36.78 -13.92 -10.71
C ASN A 485 35.42 -14.48 -10.25
N CYS A 486 34.94 -15.51 -10.93
CA CYS A 486 33.71 -16.23 -10.63
C CYS A 486 33.94 -17.75 -10.67
N THR A 487 33.12 -18.52 -9.95
CA THR A 487 33.12 -19.99 -10.04
C THR A 487 31.86 -20.56 -10.68
N THR A 488 30.75 -19.82 -10.60
CA THR A 488 29.46 -20.16 -11.20
C THR A 488 28.86 -18.95 -11.93
N GLU A 489 27.98 -19.19 -12.91
CA GLU A 489 27.31 -18.11 -13.66
C GLU A 489 26.46 -17.21 -12.76
N GLY A 490 25.83 -17.77 -11.72
CA GLY A 490 25.02 -17.02 -10.76
C GLY A 490 25.80 -16.02 -9.89
N GLU A 491 27.13 -16.04 -9.92
CA GLU A 491 27.95 -15.01 -9.26
C GLU A 491 28.03 -13.71 -10.05
N CYS A 492 27.70 -13.72 -11.34
CA CYS A 492 27.76 -12.58 -12.25
C CYS A 492 26.35 -12.01 -12.46
N LEU A 493 25.84 -11.26 -11.49
CA LEU A 493 24.41 -10.86 -11.40
C LEU A 493 24.01 -9.65 -12.26
N LEU A 494 24.92 -9.10 -13.07
CA LEU A 494 24.55 -8.09 -14.06
C LEU A 494 23.70 -8.75 -15.16
N PRO A 495 22.54 -8.19 -15.54
CA PRO A 495 21.75 -8.73 -16.64
C PRO A 495 22.59 -8.87 -17.91
N GLY A 496 22.74 -10.10 -18.41
CA GLY A 496 23.58 -10.42 -19.58
C GLY A 496 25.06 -10.73 -19.27
N ALA A 497 25.44 -10.82 -17.98
CA ALA A 497 26.74 -11.32 -17.57
C ALA A 497 26.72 -12.83 -17.29
N TYR A 498 27.80 -13.52 -17.62
CA TYR A 498 27.99 -14.95 -17.35
C TYR A 498 29.45 -15.22 -16.93
N CYS A 499 29.68 -16.36 -16.28
CA CYS A 499 31.01 -16.73 -15.82
C CYS A 499 31.80 -17.45 -16.93
N PHE A 500 32.77 -16.77 -17.53
CA PHE A 500 33.59 -17.34 -18.61
C PHE A 500 35.05 -17.44 -18.20
N PHE A 501 35.61 -18.66 -18.25
CA PHE A 501 36.96 -18.98 -17.76
C PHE A 501 37.25 -18.43 -16.36
N GLY A 502 36.26 -18.53 -15.47
CA GLY A 502 36.37 -18.06 -14.11
C GLY A 502 36.42 -16.55 -13.95
N THR A 503 35.99 -15.77 -14.96
CA THR A 503 35.84 -14.31 -14.90
C THR A 503 34.46 -13.89 -15.40
N CYS A 504 33.79 -12.95 -14.72
CA CYS A 504 32.50 -12.41 -15.19
C CYS A 504 32.67 -11.63 -16.49
N MET A 505 31.97 -12.05 -17.55
CA MET A 505 31.97 -11.42 -18.89
C MET A 505 30.54 -11.17 -19.37
N MET A 506 30.35 -10.25 -20.33
CA MET A 506 29.05 -9.99 -20.96
C MET A 506 28.87 -10.83 -22.23
N TYR A 507 27.63 -11.21 -22.56
CA TYR A 507 27.31 -11.79 -23.88
C TYR A 507 27.73 -10.85 -25.02
N GLN A 508 28.17 -11.41 -26.16
CA GLN A 508 28.77 -10.66 -27.28
C GLN A 508 27.85 -9.57 -27.89
N ASP A 509 26.55 -9.62 -27.61
CA ASP A 509 25.56 -8.63 -28.07
C ASP A 509 25.23 -7.54 -27.04
N PHE A 510 25.78 -7.63 -25.81
CA PHE A 510 25.66 -6.61 -24.77
C PHE A 510 26.99 -5.87 -24.60
N LEU A 511 27.10 -4.67 -25.19
CA LEU A 511 28.21 -3.78 -24.88
C LEU A 511 27.94 -3.04 -23.57
N ALA A 512 28.81 -3.28 -22.57
CA ALA A 512 28.86 -2.47 -21.36
C ALA A 512 29.17 -1.01 -21.75
N LEU A 513 28.19 -0.12 -21.57
CA LEU A 513 28.43 1.31 -21.66
C LEU A 513 29.31 1.74 -20.49
N PRO A 514 30.24 2.70 -20.68
CA PRO A 514 30.88 3.38 -19.56
C PRO A 514 29.78 3.99 -18.67
N SER A 515 29.99 3.98 -17.37
CA SER A 515 29.06 4.29 -16.27
C SER A 515 28.45 5.71 -16.25
N ASN A 516 28.43 6.44 -17.37
CA ASN A 516 28.00 7.83 -17.44
C ASN A 516 27.04 8.18 -18.60
N ILE A 517 26.36 7.23 -19.23
CA ILE A 517 25.35 7.54 -20.25
C ILE A 517 24.01 6.90 -19.88
N THR A 518 23.09 7.72 -19.35
CA THR A 518 21.73 7.32 -18.94
C THR A 518 20.69 7.42 -20.06
N SER A 519 21.09 7.70 -21.31
CA SER A 519 20.17 7.87 -22.44
C SER A 519 20.41 6.82 -23.52
N THR A 520 19.35 6.08 -23.86
CA THR A 520 19.28 5.15 -24.99
C THR A 520 19.11 5.85 -26.35
N HIS A 521 19.07 7.19 -26.38
CA HIS A 521 18.90 7.98 -27.61
C HIS A 521 20.04 8.98 -27.79
N ALA A 522 20.49 9.17 -29.04
CA ALA A 522 21.41 10.23 -29.40
C ALA A 522 20.70 11.59 -29.27
N ALA A 523 21.20 12.44 -28.38
CA ALA A 523 20.63 13.77 -28.12
C ALA A 523 21.09 14.82 -29.15
N GLU A 524 22.11 14.52 -29.96
CA GLU A 524 22.71 15.47 -30.89
C GLU A 524 23.26 14.81 -32.16
N TYR A 525 23.50 15.65 -33.17
CA TYR A 525 24.09 15.25 -34.44
C TYR A 525 25.46 14.58 -34.25
N ARG A 526 25.74 13.49 -34.98
CA ARG A 526 26.89 12.58 -34.80
C ARG A 526 26.92 11.79 -33.48
N GLY A 527 25.86 11.82 -32.68
CA GLY A 527 25.69 10.89 -31.57
C GLY A 527 25.73 9.43 -32.05
N PHE A 528 26.19 8.53 -31.18
CA PHE A 528 26.32 7.12 -31.52
C PHE A 528 24.96 6.46 -31.75
N CYS A 529 24.89 5.57 -32.73
CA CYS A 529 23.67 4.83 -33.06
C CYS A 529 24.03 3.42 -33.57
N GLN A 530 23.09 2.48 -33.50
CA GLN A 530 23.23 1.16 -34.13
C GLN A 530 22.12 0.92 -35.16
N THR A 531 20.90 1.27 -34.77
CA THR A 531 19.70 1.28 -35.62
C THR A 531 19.20 2.71 -35.86
N LEU A 532 18.32 2.87 -36.85
CA LEU A 532 17.65 4.14 -37.15
C LEU A 532 16.96 4.77 -35.92
N HIS A 533 16.49 3.95 -34.97
CA HIS A 533 15.72 4.42 -33.82
C HIS A 533 16.54 5.26 -32.84
N HIS A 534 17.85 5.03 -32.73
CA HIS A 534 18.72 5.79 -31.84
C HIS A 534 18.86 7.27 -32.25
N CYS A 535 18.54 7.62 -33.50
CA CYS A 535 18.61 8.98 -34.03
C CYS A 535 17.27 9.72 -33.98
N ARG A 536 16.24 9.15 -33.34
CA ARG A 536 14.87 9.68 -33.36
C ARG A 536 14.73 11.10 -32.81
N ASN A 537 15.63 11.51 -31.91
CA ASN A 537 15.64 12.85 -31.31
C ASN A 537 16.50 13.85 -32.09
N VAL A 538 17.12 13.44 -33.19
CA VAL A 538 17.89 14.30 -34.09
C VAL A 538 17.09 14.49 -35.37
N GLU A 539 16.55 15.70 -35.56
CA GLU A 539 15.66 16.01 -36.68
C GLU A 539 16.34 15.73 -38.03
N ASN A 540 15.65 15.01 -38.92
CA ASN A 540 16.14 14.59 -40.24
C ASN A 540 17.47 13.81 -40.22
N ALA A 541 17.72 12.97 -39.22
CA ALA A 541 18.90 12.12 -39.17
C ALA A 541 18.58 10.61 -39.29
N MET A 542 19.49 9.86 -39.91
CA MET A 542 19.51 8.40 -39.93
C MET A 542 20.82 7.84 -39.37
N CYS A 543 20.78 6.60 -38.88
CA CYS A 543 21.98 5.95 -38.38
C CYS A 543 22.85 5.45 -39.54
N LYS A 544 24.06 6.03 -39.68
CA LYS A 544 25.02 5.67 -40.72
C LYS A 544 26.41 5.53 -40.11
N LYS A 545 27.03 4.36 -40.33
CA LYS A 545 28.36 4.02 -39.75
C LYS A 545 28.44 4.30 -38.24
N SER A 546 27.38 3.91 -37.54
CA SER A 546 27.22 4.07 -36.10
C SER A 546 27.14 5.52 -35.60
N LYS A 547 26.82 6.49 -36.47
CA LYS A 547 26.54 7.87 -36.08
C LYS A 547 25.26 8.41 -36.73
N CYS A 548 24.56 9.29 -36.01
CA CYS A 548 23.41 10.01 -36.58
C CYS A 548 23.89 11.06 -37.58
N GLU A 549 23.59 10.83 -38.86
CA GLU A 549 23.92 11.71 -39.99
C GLU A 549 22.62 12.18 -40.67
N THR A 550 22.62 13.36 -41.29
CA THR A 550 21.44 13.90 -41.96
C THR A 550 21.03 13.01 -43.13
N ILE A 551 19.72 12.83 -43.29
CA ILE A 551 19.11 12.03 -44.37
C ILE A 551 19.47 12.57 -45.75
#